data_AF-A0A9W7XPH2-F1
#
_entry.id   AF-A0A9W7XPH2-F1
#
_cell.length_a   1.000
_cell.length_b   1.000
_cell.length_c   1.000
_cell.angle_alpha   90.00
_cell.angle_beta   90.00
_cell.angle_gamma   90.00
#
_symmetry.space_group_name_H-M   'P 1'
#
loop_
_entity.id
_entity.type
_entity.pdbx_description
1 polymer ?
#
loop_
_entity_poly.entity_id
_entity_poly.type
_entity_poly.pdbx_seq_one_letter_code
_entity_poly.pdbx_strand_id
1 'polypeptide(L)'
;MDVFPTRIADPSLDNSPSSNNSASGREMLATAAQETAIQVATTIIHQHEVIARLSRYRSHYEAEIVRQNERMADIERALANFGRHGEASDSRRRAMEVLGASLDDAKKSLFDARLAKARLELEISQWAVRVSGAEAKNSNNNN
;
A
#
# COMPACT_ATOMS: atom_id res chain seq x y z
N MET A 1 -94.14 -13.70 14.30
CA MET A 1 -92.86 -13.57 13.57
C MET A 1 -91.85 -13.10 14.60
N ASP A 2 -91.29 -14.03 15.35
CA ASP A 2 -90.31 -13.74 16.41
C ASP A 2 -88.92 -13.72 15.79
N VAL A 3 -88.27 -12.56 15.85
CA VAL A 3 -86.92 -12.33 15.31
C VAL A 3 -85.95 -12.40 16.48
N PHE A 4 -85.17 -13.49 16.55
CA PHE A 4 -83.94 -13.52 17.34
C PHE A 4 -82.93 -12.53 16.77
N PRO A 5 -82.06 -11.98 17.63
CA PRO A 5 -80.65 -12.06 17.28
C PRO A 5 -79.80 -12.51 18.47
N THR A 6 -79.23 -13.71 18.32
CA THR A 6 -77.96 -14.07 18.94
C THR A 6 -76.88 -13.23 18.26
N ARG A 7 -76.28 -12.26 18.96
CA ARG A 7 -75.00 -11.68 18.53
C ARG A 7 -73.88 -12.17 19.43
N ILE A 8 -73.05 -12.95 18.78
CA ILE A 8 -71.79 -13.56 19.20
C ILE A 8 -70.85 -12.47 19.72
N ALA A 9 -70.14 -12.79 20.80
CA ALA A 9 -69.05 -12.00 21.34
C ALA A 9 -67.84 -11.97 20.38
N ASP A 10 -66.94 -11.05 20.68
CA ASP A 10 -65.48 -11.10 20.46
C ASP A 10 -64.91 -10.33 19.26
N PRO A 11 -63.66 -9.85 19.34
CA PRO A 11 -63.04 -9.04 20.38
C PRO A 11 -62.69 -7.65 19.83
N SER A 12 -62.33 -6.75 20.74
CA SER A 12 -61.47 -5.60 20.47
C SER A 12 -60.39 -5.93 19.42
N LEU A 13 -60.44 -5.24 18.28
CA LEU A 13 -59.32 -5.13 17.36
C LEU A 13 -58.19 -4.37 18.08
N ASP A 14 -57.37 -5.11 18.83
CA ASP A 14 -56.05 -4.67 19.24
C ASP A 14 -55.15 -4.66 18.01
N ASN A 15 -55.28 -3.61 17.20
CA ASN A 15 -54.29 -3.24 16.21
C ASN A 15 -53.24 -2.36 16.88
N SER A 16 -52.56 -2.89 17.89
CA SER A 16 -51.27 -2.35 18.31
C SER A 16 -50.26 -2.64 17.19
N PRO A 17 -49.66 -1.62 16.55
CA PRO A 17 -48.58 -1.86 15.61
C PRO A 17 -47.43 -2.48 16.42
N SER A 18 -47.08 -3.72 16.08
CA SER A 18 -45.93 -4.45 16.61
C SER A 18 -44.67 -3.60 16.51
N SER A 19 -44.32 -2.90 17.60
CA SER A 19 -43.13 -2.04 17.70
C SER A 19 -41.84 -2.84 17.88
N ASN A 20 -41.94 -4.16 18.05
CA ASN A 20 -40.78 -5.03 18.29
C ASN A 20 -40.00 -5.34 17.01
N ASN A 21 -40.64 -5.29 15.83
CA ASN A 21 -39.95 -5.58 14.56
C ASN A 21 -39.01 -4.45 14.12
N SER A 22 -39.29 -3.21 14.51
CA SER A 22 -38.44 -2.05 14.16
C SER A 22 -37.21 -1.93 15.06
N ALA A 23 -37.29 -2.35 16.32
CA ALA A 23 -36.15 -2.40 17.24
C ALA A 23 -35.13 -3.47 16.82
N SER A 24 -35.60 -4.70 16.54
CA SER A 24 -34.74 -5.79 16.06
C SER A 24 -34.09 -5.49 14.69
N GLY A 25 -34.83 -4.90 13.75
CA GLY A 25 -34.27 -4.45 12.47
C GLY A 25 -33.21 -3.35 12.62
N ARG A 26 -33.40 -2.42 13.56
CA ARG A 26 -32.42 -1.36 13.88
C ARG A 26 -31.16 -1.92 14.53
N GLU A 27 -31.28 -2.89 15.43
CA GLU A 27 -30.14 -3.57 16.05
C GLU A 27 -29.32 -4.37 15.02
N MET A 28 -29.99 -5.09 14.11
CA MET A 28 -29.31 -5.79 13.01
C MET A 28 -28.57 -4.82 12.07
N LEU A 29 -29.18 -3.69 11.73
CA LEU A 29 -28.53 -2.66 10.91
C LEU A 29 -27.34 -2.02 11.62
N ALA A 30 -27.46 -1.73 12.93
CA ALA A 30 -26.37 -1.19 13.73
C ALA A 30 -25.19 -2.17 13.81
N THR A 31 -25.47 -3.47 13.96
CA THR A 31 -24.47 -4.53 13.99
C THR A 31 -23.77 -4.65 12.64
N ALA A 32 -24.52 -4.68 11.54
CA ALA A 32 -23.96 -4.75 10.19
C ALA A 32 -23.12 -3.50 9.85
N ALA A 33 -23.54 -2.31 10.28
CA ALA A 33 -22.77 -1.09 10.13
C ALA A 33 -21.45 -1.14 10.93
N GLN A 34 -21.50 -1.65 12.16
CA GLN A 34 -20.32 -1.82 13.01
C GLN A 34 -19.33 -2.85 12.44
N GLU A 35 -19.81 -4.00 11.96
CA GLU A 35 -18.99 -5.01 11.29
C GLU A 35 -18.32 -4.44 10.04
N THR A 36 -19.09 -3.70 9.22
CA THR A 36 -18.56 -3.02 8.04
C THR A 36 -17.48 -2.00 8.41
N ALA A 37 -17.71 -1.20 9.46
CA ALA A 37 -16.74 -0.22 9.94
C ALA A 37 -15.44 -0.87 10.41
N ILE A 38 -15.52 -1.99 11.13
CA ILE A 38 -14.34 -2.78 11.55
C ILE A 38 -13.57 -3.31 10.34
N GLN A 39 -14.28 -3.82 9.33
CA GLN A 39 -13.65 -4.37 8.12
C GLN A 39 -12.98 -3.28 7.27
N VAL A 40 -13.59 -2.10 7.18
CA VAL A 40 -13.00 -0.92 6.54
C VAL A 40 -11.76 -0.46 7.31
N ALA A 41 -11.84 -0.33 8.63
CA ALA A 41 -10.72 0.08 9.47
C ALA A 41 -9.53 -0.88 9.34
N THR A 42 -9.78 -2.20 9.36
CA THR A 42 -8.75 -3.23 9.17
C THR A 42 -8.06 -3.10 7.81
N THR A 43 -8.85 -2.83 6.76
CA THR A 43 -8.33 -2.62 5.40
C THR A 43 -7.44 -1.38 5.32
N ILE A 44 -7.86 -0.26 5.93
CA ILE A 44 -7.09 0.98 5.97
C ILE A 44 -5.77 0.78 6.71
N ILE A 45 -5.77 0.10 7.86
CA ILE A 45 -4.55 -0.21 8.62
C ILE A 45 -3.59 -1.04 7.76
N HIS A 46 -4.10 -2.10 7.12
CA HIS A 46 -3.28 -2.95 6.26
C HIS A 46 -2.66 -2.16 5.09
N GLN A 47 -3.43 -1.26 4.46
CA GLN A 47 -2.92 -0.41 3.38
C GLN A 47 -1.79 0.51 3.86
N HIS A 48 -1.92 1.12 5.03
CA HIS A 48 -0.87 1.93 5.63
C HIS A 48 0.41 1.13 5.91
N GLU A 49 0.29 -0.10 6.43
CA GLU A 49 1.43 -0.99 6.67
C GLU A 49 2.17 -1.34 5.37
N VAL A 50 1.43 -1.62 4.30
CA VAL A 50 2.01 -1.89 2.99
C VAL A 50 2.76 -0.67 2.46
N ILE A 51 2.16 0.53 2.50
CA ILE A 51 2.82 1.78 2.09
C ILE A 51 4.09 2.02 2.90
N ALA A 52 4.04 1.83 4.21
CA ALA A 52 5.20 2.01 5.09
C ALA A 52 6.33 1.03 4.74
N ARG A 53 5.99 -0.24 4.46
CA ARG A 53 6.96 -1.26 4.04
C ARG A 53 7.60 -0.92 2.69
N LEU A 54 6.80 -0.54 1.70
CA LEU A 54 7.29 -0.13 0.38
C LEU A 54 8.21 1.11 0.49
N SER A 55 7.86 2.05 1.36
CA SER A 55 8.66 3.25 1.61
C SER A 55 10.05 2.94 2.21
N ARG A 56 10.13 1.94 3.09
CA ARG A 56 11.42 1.45 3.61
C ARG A 56 12.28 0.85 2.50
N TYR A 57 11.69 0.02 1.63
CA TYR A 57 12.43 -0.51 0.47
C TYR A 57 12.86 0.59 -0.50
N ARG A 58 12.02 1.61 -0.74
CA ARG A 58 12.39 2.76 -1.56
C ARG A 58 13.62 3.47 -1.01
N SER A 59 13.64 3.71 0.31
CA SER A 59 14.75 4.35 1.01
C SER A 59 16.04 3.51 0.93
N HIS A 60 15.92 2.18 1.01
CA HIS A 60 17.05 1.28 0.79
C HIS A 60 17.66 1.43 -0.61
N TYR A 61 16.84 1.45 -1.66
CA TYR A 61 17.32 1.65 -3.03
C TYR A 61 17.87 3.07 -3.28
N GLU A 62 17.35 4.10 -2.60
CA GLU A 62 17.94 5.44 -2.62
C GLU A 62 19.38 5.43 -2.07
N ALA A 63 19.60 4.77 -0.93
CA ALA A 63 20.93 4.62 -0.36
C ALA A 63 21.86 3.79 -1.27
N GLU A 64 21.34 2.75 -1.91
CA GLU A 64 22.11 1.92 -2.85
C GLU A 64 22.51 2.71 -4.10
N ILE A 65 21.62 3.55 -4.64
CA ILE A 65 21.94 4.45 -5.76
C ILE A 65 23.10 5.39 -5.40
N VAL A 66 23.07 5.99 -4.21
CA VAL A 66 24.15 6.88 -3.74
C VAL A 66 25.46 6.09 -3.65
N ARG A 67 25.45 4.93 -3.00
CA ARG A 67 26.64 4.07 -2.84
C ARG A 67 27.25 3.65 -4.19
N GLN A 68 26.42 3.26 -5.15
CA GLN A 68 26.93 2.85 -6.47
C GLN A 68 27.49 4.03 -7.26
N ASN A 69 26.91 5.22 -7.16
CA ASN A 69 27.50 6.43 -7.77
C ASN A 69 28.87 6.75 -7.16
N GLU A 70 29.01 6.68 -5.84
CA GLU A 70 30.30 6.88 -5.15
C GLU A 70 31.34 5.86 -5.59
N ARG A 71 30.96 4.57 -5.62
CA ARG A 71 31.82 3.48 -6.10
C ARG A 71 32.28 3.70 -7.54
N MET A 72 31.37 4.12 -8.43
CA MET A 72 31.72 4.42 -9.82
C MET A 72 32.73 5.57 -9.90
N ALA A 73 32.50 6.67 -9.16
CA ALA A 73 33.41 7.81 -9.14
C ALA A 73 34.81 7.42 -8.62
N ASP A 74 34.89 6.55 -7.62
CA ASP A 74 36.17 6.05 -7.10
C ASP A 74 36.90 5.16 -8.11
N ILE A 75 36.17 4.29 -8.82
CA ILE A 75 36.75 3.45 -9.87
C ILE A 75 37.24 4.30 -11.04
N GLU A 76 36.46 5.29 -11.48
CA GLU A 76 36.86 6.22 -12.54
C GLU A 76 38.11 7.01 -12.15
N ARG A 77 38.20 7.45 -10.89
CA ARG A 77 39.40 8.11 -10.34
C ARG A 77 40.61 7.18 -10.36
N ALA A 78 40.43 5.91 -9.98
CA ALA A 78 41.49 4.91 -10.03
C ALA A 78 41.97 4.64 -11.46
N LEU A 79 41.04 4.47 -12.41
CA LEU A 79 41.34 4.30 -13.84
C LEU A 79 42.08 5.51 -14.41
N ALA A 80 41.66 6.73 -14.07
CA ALA A 80 42.33 7.95 -14.50
C ALA A 80 43.78 8.04 -13.97
N ASN A 81 44.03 7.63 -12.72
CA ASN A 81 45.38 7.56 -12.17
C ASN A 81 46.23 6.52 -12.91
N PHE A 82 45.66 5.37 -13.26
CA PHE A 82 46.31 4.39 -14.13
C PHE A 82 46.52 4.89 -15.56
N GLY A 83 45.81 5.89 -16.06
CA GLY A 83 46.11 6.51 -17.36
C GLY A 83 47.30 7.48 -17.34
N ARG A 84 47.68 8.01 -16.17
CA ARG A 84 48.64 9.13 -16.06
C ARG A 84 50.12 8.72 -15.95
N HIS A 85 50.43 7.57 -15.35
CA HIS A 85 51.85 7.14 -15.29
C HIS A 85 52.23 6.39 -16.57
N GLY A 86 53.30 6.78 -17.26
CA GLY A 86 53.80 6.13 -18.47
C GLY A 86 54.22 4.67 -18.25
N GLU A 87 54.17 3.90 -19.35
CA GLU A 87 54.32 2.44 -19.49
C GLU A 87 53.34 1.56 -18.68
N ALA A 88 52.54 0.78 -19.42
CA ALA A 88 51.63 -0.20 -18.85
C ALA A 88 52.40 -1.50 -18.59
N SER A 89 52.70 -1.80 -17.34
CA SER A 89 53.10 -3.15 -16.94
C SER A 89 51.91 -4.12 -17.06
N ASP A 90 52.18 -5.42 -17.23
CA ASP A 90 51.13 -6.44 -17.25
C ASP A 90 50.29 -6.50 -15.97
N SER A 91 50.86 -6.11 -14.82
CA SER A 91 50.12 -5.99 -13.57
C SER A 91 49.12 -4.83 -13.62
N ARG A 92 49.49 -3.72 -14.24
CA ARG A 92 48.62 -2.56 -14.43
C ARG A 92 47.49 -2.85 -15.39
N ARG A 93 47.77 -3.52 -16.51
CA ARG A 93 46.74 -3.91 -17.48
C ARG A 93 45.67 -4.79 -16.81
N ARG A 94 46.09 -5.79 -16.04
CA ARG A 94 45.17 -6.64 -15.26
C ARG A 94 44.37 -5.85 -14.23
N ALA A 95 45.00 -4.90 -13.53
CA ALA A 95 44.28 -4.03 -12.59
C ALA A 95 43.22 -3.17 -13.29
N MET A 96 43.53 -2.64 -14.48
CA MET A 96 42.56 -1.88 -15.29
C MET A 96 41.41 -2.75 -15.80
N GLU A 97 41.68 -4.00 -16.20
CA GLU A 97 40.65 -4.96 -16.60
C GLU A 97 39.69 -5.27 -15.44
N VAL A 98 40.23 -5.50 -14.23
CA VAL A 98 39.43 -5.73 -13.02
C VAL A 98 38.60 -4.49 -12.64
N LEU A 99 39.20 -3.31 -12.70
CA LEU A 99 38.48 -2.05 -12.44
C LEU A 99 37.39 -1.80 -13.49
N GLY A 100 37.64 -2.12 -14.76
CA GLY A 100 36.66 -2.05 -15.84
C GLY A 100 35.45 -2.95 -15.57
N ALA A 101 35.70 -4.23 -15.23
CA ALA A 101 34.64 -5.15 -14.85
C ALA A 101 33.86 -4.66 -13.62
N SER A 102 34.56 -4.16 -12.59
CA SER A 102 33.91 -3.59 -11.41
C SER A 102 33.10 -2.33 -11.72
N LEU A 103 33.48 -1.53 -12.73
CA LEU A 103 32.73 -0.36 -13.16
C LEU A 103 31.43 -0.78 -13.84
N ASP A 104 31.49 -1.80 -14.70
CA ASP A 104 30.31 -2.32 -15.39
C ASP A 104 29.33 -2.98 -14.41
N ASP A 105 29.83 -3.70 -13.41
CA ASP A 105 29.02 -4.24 -12.32
C ASP A 105 28.32 -3.12 -11.52
N ALA A 106 29.05 -2.05 -11.18
CA ALA A 106 28.48 -0.91 -10.46
C ALA A 106 27.40 -0.19 -11.30
N LYS A 107 27.63 -0.02 -12.61
CA LYS A 107 26.63 0.54 -13.54
C LYS A 107 25.36 -0.30 -13.62
N LYS A 108 25.51 -1.63 -13.71
CA LYS A 108 24.38 -2.55 -13.74
C LYS A 108 23.61 -2.51 -12.43
N SER A 109 24.30 -2.56 -11.29
CA SER A 109 23.69 -2.46 -9.97
C SER A 109 22.94 -1.13 -9.79
N LEU A 110 23.51 -0.03 -10.25
CA LEU A 110 22.86 1.29 -10.24
C LEU A 110 21.58 1.31 -11.10
N PHE A 111 21.62 0.71 -12.29
CA PHE A 111 20.45 0.60 -13.16
C PHE A 111 19.34 -0.21 -12.49
N ASP A 112 19.67 -1.37 -11.93
CA ASP A 112 18.73 -2.26 -11.24
C ASP A 112 18.11 -1.56 -10.02
N ALA A 113 18.90 -0.84 -9.24
CA ALA A 113 18.42 -0.06 -8.10
C ALA A 113 17.45 1.06 -8.50
N ARG A 114 17.76 1.80 -9.58
CA ARG A 114 16.86 2.84 -10.12
C ARG A 114 15.55 2.24 -10.61
N LEU A 115 15.60 1.12 -11.31
CA LEU A 115 14.41 0.43 -11.81
C LEU A 115 13.55 -0.09 -10.66
N ALA A 116 14.16 -0.70 -9.65
CA ALA A 116 13.46 -1.18 -8.46
C ALA A 116 12.79 -0.02 -7.70
N LYS A 117 13.51 1.09 -7.52
CA LYS A 117 12.97 2.31 -6.91
C LYS A 117 11.74 2.83 -7.66
N ALA A 118 11.82 2.96 -8.98
CA ALA A 118 10.71 3.46 -9.79
C ALA A 118 9.46 2.55 -9.71
N ARG A 119 9.66 1.23 -9.67
CA ARG A 119 8.56 0.27 -9.46
C ARG A 119 7.89 0.46 -8.11
N LEU A 120 8.67 0.66 -7.04
CA LEU A 120 8.15 0.92 -5.70
C LEU A 120 7.40 2.25 -5.62
N GLU A 121 7.88 3.31 -6.28
CA GLU A 121 7.19 4.60 -6.35
C GLU A 121 5.81 4.47 -7.02
N LEU A 122 5.73 3.70 -8.11
CA LEU A 122 4.46 3.39 -8.76
C LEU A 122 3.52 2.61 -7.84
N GLU A 123 4.03 1.58 -7.16
CA GLU A 123 3.22 0.76 -6.26
C GLU A 123 2.70 1.57 -5.05
N ILE A 124 3.55 2.38 -4.42
CA ILE A 124 3.16 3.31 -3.35
C ILE A 124 2.05 4.24 -3.83
N SER A 125 2.17 4.80 -5.03
CA SER A 125 1.16 5.70 -5.59
C SER A 125 -0.19 4.99 -5.78
N GLN A 126 -0.19 3.74 -6.27
CA GLN A 126 -1.40 2.94 -6.41
C GLN A 126 -2.06 2.65 -5.06
N TRP A 127 -1.27 2.37 -4.03
CA TRP A 127 -1.79 2.15 -2.68
C TRP A 127 -2.33 3.45 -2.06
N ALA A 128 -1.65 4.59 -2.25
CA ALA A 128 -2.09 5.88 -1.72
C ALA A 128 -3.46 6.31 -2.29
N VAL A 129 -3.71 6.05 -3.58
CA VAL A 129 -5.03 6.28 -4.20
C VAL A 129 -6.11 5.40 -3.56
N ARG A 130 -5.79 4.14 -3.23
CA ARG A 130 -6.76 3.23 -2.56
C ARG A 130 -7.10 3.69 -1.15
N VAL A 131 -6.11 4.15 -0.38
CA VAL A 131 -6.32 4.72 0.97
C VAL A 131 -7.21 5.96 0.89
N SER A 132 -6.84 6.93 0.04
CA SER A 132 -7.59 8.19 -0.11
C SER A 132 -9.03 7.94 -0.58
N GLY A 133 -9.23 7.00 -1.50
CA GLY A 133 -10.55 6.61 -1.98
C GLY A 133 -11.40 5.88 -0.93
N ALA A 134 -10.78 5.12 -0.03
CA ALA A 134 -11.48 4.48 1.10
C ALA A 134 -11.88 5.52 2.16
N GLU A 135 -11.01 6.46 2.47
CA GLU A 135 -11.26 7.54 3.43
C GLU A 135 -12.37 8.50 2.96
N ALA A 136 -12.36 8.88 1.68
CA ALA A 136 -13.39 9.75 1.10
C ALA A 136 -14.80 9.11 1.13
N LYS A 137 -14.91 7.80 0.87
CA LYS A 137 -16.19 7.08 0.97
C LYS A 137 -16.68 6.97 2.41
N ASN A 138 -15.77 6.84 3.37
CA ASN A 138 -16.13 6.79 4.78
C ASN A 138 -16.66 8.14 5.30
N SER A 139 -16.06 9.25 4.88
CA SER A 139 -16.52 10.59 5.27
C SER A 139 -17.92 10.94 4.76
N ASN A 140 -18.34 10.39 3.61
CA ASN A 140 -19.68 10.62 3.06
C ASN A 140 -20.78 9.80 3.74
N ASN A 141 -20.44 8.72 4.46
CA ASN A 141 -21.43 7.90 5.17
C ASN A 141 -21.70 8.37 6.60
N ASN A 142 -20.94 9.36 7.10
CA ASN A 142 -21.04 9.89 8.47
C ASN A 142 -21.64 11.32 8.55
N ASN A 143 -22.16 11.86 7.44
CA ASN A 143 -22.87 13.14 7.34
C ASN A 143 -24.29 12.92 6.84
#